data_AF-A0A9D4KD90-F1
#
_entry.id   AF-A0A9D4KD90-F1
#
_cell.length_a   1.000
_cell.length_b   1.000
_cell.length_c   1.000
_cell.angle_alpha   90.00
_cell.angle_beta   90.00
_cell.angle_gamma   90.00
#
_symmetry.space_group_name_H-M   'P 1'
#
loop_
_entity.id
_entity.type
_entity.pdbx_description
1 polymer ?
#
loop_
_entity_poly.entity_id
_entity_poly.type
_entity_poly.pdbx_seq_one_letter_code
_entity_poly.pdbx_strand_id
1 'polypeptide(L)'
;MTSGRFNYIYSWELEENVEIKIGTLEGERERPSYNDLLNDPMLQYSGAYSESCSDLYVTCQVFSGGNSISLVSQTAYKAFSKRWNWNEWLRLPVKYCDLPRDSILALTIWDIYGTDQVIPVGGTTVSLFGKKG
;
A
#
# COMPACT_ATOMS: atom_id res chain seq x y z
N MET A 1 2.23 32.07 -6.66
CA MET A 1 2.34 31.13 -5.52
C MET A 1 1.32 31.54 -4.48
N THR A 2 0.12 30.97 -4.52
CA THR A 2 -0.91 31.23 -3.51
C THR A 2 -0.49 30.51 -2.24
N SER A 3 -0.14 31.25 -1.18
CA SER A 3 0.01 30.67 0.16
C SER A 3 -1.24 29.87 0.48
N GLY A 4 -1.11 28.55 0.61
CA GLY A 4 -2.22 27.68 0.98
C GLY A 4 -2.71 28.08 2.37
N ARG A 5 -3.93 28.59 2.45
CA ARG A 5 -4.60 28.83 3.74
C ARG A 5 -4.95 27.47 4.33
N PHE A 6 -4.37 27.16 5.48
CA PHE A 6 -4.75 25.97 6.26
C PHE A 6 -5.88 26.33 7.22
N ASN A 7 -6.94 25.53 7.21
CA ASN A 7 -8.03 25.60 8.18
C ASN A 7 -8.02 24.31 9.00
N TYR A 8 -8.35 24.42 10.29
CA TYR A 8 -8.45 23.28 11.19
C TYR A 8 -9.92 23.02 11.48
N ILE A 9 -10.33 21.75 11.37
CA ILE A 9 -11.71 21.29 11.54
C ILE A 9 -11.66 20.04 12.41
N TYR A 10 -12.68 19.82 13.25
CA TYR A 10 -12.74 18.59 14.05
C TYR A 10 -13.07 17.39 13.16
N SER A 11 -12.48 16.23 13.47
CA SER A 11 -12.69 15.01 12.68
C SER A 11 -14.17 14.63 12.58
N TRP A 12 -14.95 14.83 13.64
CA TRP A 12 -16.38 14.54 13.67
C TRP A 12 -17.22 15.39 12.72
N GLU A 13 -16.75 16.58 12.35
CA GLU A 13 -17.44 17.46 11.40
C GLU A 13 -17.16 17.07 9.93
N LEU A 14 -16.25 16.10 9.71
CA LEU A 14 -15.83 15.67 8.38
C LEU A 14 -16.37 14.27 8.06
N GLU A 15 -17.48 14.22 7.34
CA GLU A 15 -18.14 12.97 6.91
C GLU A 15 -17.55 12.34 5.65
N GLU A 16 -16.43 12.88 5.16
CA GLU A 16 -15.76 12.38 3.96
C GLU A 16 -14.93 11.14 4.26
N ASN A 17 -14.78 10.29 3.24
CA ASN A 17 -13.91 9.13 3.32
C ASN A 17 -12.44 9.56 3.26
N VAL A 18 -11.60 8.77 3.92
CA VAL A 18 -10.15 8.93 3.82
C VAL A 18 -9.70 8.53 2.42
N GLU A 19 -8.92 9.41 1.79
CA GLU A 19 -8.29 9.14 0.50
C GLU A 19 -6.77 9.21 0.64
N ILE A 20 -6.10 8.24 0.05
CA ILE A 20 -4.63 8.14 0.05
C ILE A 20 -4.13 7.99 -1.37
N LYS A 21 -3.02 8.65 -1.67
CA LYS A 21 -2.38 8.52 -2.98
C LYS A 21 -1.20 7.58 -2.91
N ILE A 22 -1.29 6.46 -3.62
CA ILE A 22 -0.16 5.55 -3.82
C ILE A 22 0.69 6.10 -4.97
N GLY A 23 1.87 6.61 -4.62
CA GLY A 23 2.81 7.24 -5.55
C GLY A 23 3.71 6.21 -6.23
N THR A 24 4.97 6.21 -5.84
CA THR A 24 6.02 5.37 -6.40
C THR A 24 6.66 4.49 -5.33
N LEU A 25 7.15 3.32 -5.74
CA LEU A 25 8.02 2.48 -4.93
C LEU A 25 9.42 2.53 -5.53
N GLU A 26 10.41 2.74 -4.67
CA GLU A 26 11.83 2.75 -5.01
C GLU A 26 12.54 1.66 -4.19
N GLY A 27 13.55 1.04 -4.79
CA GLY A 27 14.32 -0.02 -4.17
C GLY A 27 14.78 -1.06 -5.18
N GLU A 28 15.70 -1.91 -4.75
CA GLU A 28 16.13 -3.08 -5.49
C GLU A 28 15.54 -4.32 -4.85
N ARG A 29 15.15 -5.29 -5.67
CA ARG A 29 14.66 -6.57 -5.21
C ARG A 29 15.72 -7.63 -5.48
N GLU A 30 16.08 -8.35 -4.44
CA GLU A 30 17.05 -9.44 -4.55
C GLU A 30 16.48 -10.53 -5.46
N ARG A 31 17.28 -10.95 -6.44
CA ARG A 31 16.90 -12.01 -7.36
C ARG A 31 17.07 -13.36 -6.66
N PRO A 32 16.09 -14.28 -6.77
CA PRO A 32 16.25 -15.63 -6.24
C PRO A 32 17.51 -16.29 -6.78
N SER A 33 18.24 -16.99 -5.92
CA SER A 33 19.45 -17.70 -6.34
C SER A 33 19.08 -18.95 -7.15
N TYR A 34 20.06 -19.51 -7.87
CA TYR A 34 19.85 -20.76 -8.61
C TYR A 34 19.43 -21.93 -7.71
N ASN A 35 19.95 -21.99 -6.48
CA ASN A 35 19.54 -23.00 -5.52
C ASN A 35 18.07 -22.82 -5.09
N ASP A 36 17.59 -21.57 -4.99
CA ASP A 36 16.19 -21.29 -4.66
C ASP A 36 15.26 -21.76 -5.78
N LEU A 37 15.66 -21.55 -7.04
CA LEU A 37 14.91 -22.04 -8.21
C LEU A 37 14.87 -23.58 -8.29
N LEU A 38 15.92 -24.26 -7.84
CA LEU A 38 15.92 -25.73 -7.76
C LEU A 38 14.98 -26.25 -6.68
N ASN A 39 14.88 -25.53 -5.56
CA ASN A 39 14.01 -25.88 -4.45
C ASN A 39 12.54 -25.53 -4.73
N ASP A 40 12.30 -24.39 -5.38
CA ASP A 40 10.98 -23.96 -5.82
C ASP A 40 11.00 -23.47 -7.28
N PRO A 41 10.66 -24.37 -8.22
CA PRO A 41 10.58 -24.04 -9.65
C PRO A 41 9.53 -22.97 -9.98
N MET A 42 8.58 -22.67 -9.09
CA MET A 42 7.60 -21.60 -9.34
C MET A 42 8.23 -20.20 -9.22
N LEU A 43 9.41 -20.06 -8.59
CA LEU A 43 10.13 -18.79 -8.46
C LEU A 43 10.51 -18.16 -9.80
N GLN A 44 10.66 -18.98 -10.85
CA GLN A 44 10.93 -18.52 -12.21
C GLN A 44 9.78 -17.68 -12.79
N TYR A 45 8.55 -17.86 -12.28
CA TYR A 45 7.35 -17.12 -12.68
C TYR A 45 7.06 -15.94 -11.75
N SER A 46 7.86 -15.75 -10.70
CA SER A 46 7.72 -14.58 -9.83
C SER A 46 8.26 -13.34 -10.53
N GLY A 47 7.69 -12.18 -10.19
CA GLY A 47 8.23 -10.91 -10.65
C GLY A 47 9.66 -10.65 -10.17
N ALA A 48 10.16 -11.36 -9.16
CA ALA A 48 11.54 -11.25 -8.67
C ALA A 48 12.58 -11.88 -9.61
N TYR A 49 12.18 -12.82 -10.47
CA TYR A 49 13.05 -13.44 -11.48
C TYR A 49 13.01 -12.72 -12.84
N SER A 50 12.03 -11.82 -13.05
CA SER A 50 11.94 -11.02 -14.27
C SER A 50 13.08 -10.01 -14.39
N GLU A 51 13.54 -9.76 -15.62
CA GLU A 51 14.46 -8.65 -15.92
C GLU A 51 13.76 -7.28 -15.87
N SER A 52 12.42 -7.26 -15.93
CA SER A 52 11.57 -6.06 -15.81
C SER A 52 11.07 -5.82 -14.38
N CYS A 53 10.42 -4.68 -14.12
CA CYS A 53 9.69 -4.48 -12.87
C CYS A 53 8.65 -5.59 -12.64
N SER A 54 8.60 -6.13 -11.41
CA SER A 54 7.57 -7.08 -10.97
C SER A 54 6.17 -6.46 -11.01
N ASP A 55 5.15 -7.28 -11.28
CA ASP A 55 3.75 -6.88 -11.18
C ASP A 55 3.32 -6.86 -9.71
N LEU A 56 3.40 -5.67 -9.10
CA LEU A 56 3.09 -5.44 -7.70
C LEU A 56 1.75 -4.75 -7.52
N TYR A 57 1.06 -5.03 -6.42
CA TYR A 57 -0.08 -4.23 -5.97
C TYR A 57 0.05 -3.90 -4.49
N VAL A 58 -0.61 -2.82 -4.07
CA VAL A 58 -0.56 -2.35 -2.68
C VAL A 58 -1.93 -2.48 -2.07
N THR A 59 -2.01 -3.10 -0.90
CA THR A 59 -3.20 -3.10 -0.05
C THR A 59 -3.03 -2.11 1.09
N CYS A 60 -4.13 -1.48 1.48
CA CYS A 60 -4.20 -0.48 2.53
C CYS A 60 -5.36 -0.83 3.49
N GLN A 61 -5.09 -0.80 4.78
CA GLN A 61 -6.11 -1.05 5.80
C GLN A 61 -5.85 -0.21 7.05
N VAL A 62 -6.92 0.30 7.67
CA VAL A 62 -6.81 1.12 8.87
C VAL A 62 -7.02 0.27 10.13
N PHE A 63 -6.16 0.50 11.13
CA PHE A 63 -6.19 -0.14 12.43
C PHE A 63 -6.23 0.92 13.55
N SER A 64 -6.83 0.57 14.69
CA SER A 64 -6.79 1.35 15.94
C SER A 64 -6.82 0.37 17.12
N GLY A 65 -6.02 0.62 18.17
CA GLY A 65 -5.91 -0.29 19.32
C GLY A 65 -5.58 -1.75 18.98
N GLY A 66 -4.92 -2.00 17.84
CA GLY A 66 -4.58 -3.36 17.36
C GLY A 66 -5.70 -4.07 16.57
N ASN A 67 -6.88 -3.46 16.42
CA ASN A 67 -8.00 -4.02 15.66
C ASN A 67 -8.16 -3.30 14.33
N SER A 68 -8.60 -4.02 13.29
CA SER A 68 -8.96 -3.39 12.01
C SER A 68 -10.29 -2.65 12.15
N ILE A 69 -10.32 -1.41 11.66
CA ILE A 69 -11.51 -0.56 11.67
C ILE A 69 -12.06 -0.30 10.26
N SER A 70 -11.31 -0.69 9.23
CA SER A 70 -11.74 -0.62 7.84
C SER A 70 -11.57 -1.96 7.12
N LEU A 71 -12.33 -2.14 6.03
CA LEU A 71 -12.03 -3.16 5.04
C LEU A 71 -10.72 -2.82 4.31
N VAL A 72 -10.11 -3.83 3.72
CA VAL A 72 -8.90 -3.70 2.90
C VAL A 72 -9.27 -3.04 1.56
N SER A 73 -8.52 -2.01 1.17
CA SER A 73 -8.55 -1.43 -0.18
C SER A 73 -7.27 -1.78 -0.91
N GLN A 74 -7.32 -1.98 -2.22
CA GLN A 74 -6.14 -2.32 -3.02
C GLN A 74 -6.05 -1.47 -4.28
N THR A 75 -4.83 -1.23 -4.74
CA THR A 75 -4.57 -0.60 -6.04
C THR A 75 -5.06 -1.44 -7.20
N ALA A 76 -5.47 -0.79 -8.28
CA ALA A 76 -5.73 -1.46 -9.53
C ALA A 76 -4.46 -2.13 -10.09
N TYR A 77 -4.66 -3.19 -10.88
CA TYR A 77 -3.55 -3.81 -11.60
C TYR A 77 -2.92 -2.82 -12.59
N LYS A 78 -1.60 -2.78 -12.62
CA LYS A 78 -0.81 -1.97 -13.55
C LYS A 78 0.46 -2.71 -13.93
N ALA A 79 0.66 -2.90 -15.23
CA ALA A 79 1.91 -3.46 -15.75
C ALA A 79 3.03 -2.42 -15.63
N PHE A 80 4.12 -2.77 -14.96
CA PHE A 80 5.27 -1.89 -14.78
C PHE A 80 6.40 -2.22 -15.75
N SER A 81 7.05 -1.20 -16.29
CA SER A 81 8.20 -1.38 -17.19
C SER A 81 9.52 -1.08 -16.50
N LYS A 82 9.73 0.18 -16.11
CA LYS A 82 11.01 0.68 -15.56
C LYS A 82 10.95 1.12 -14.10
N ARG A 83 9.77 1.49 -13.61
CA ARG A 83 9.55 2.01 -12.25
C ARG A 83 8.17 1.60 -11.77
N TRP A 84 8.07 1.28 -10.48
CA TRP A 84 6.79 1.10 -9.80
C TRP A 84 6.19 2.46 -9.52
N ASN A 85 5.26 2.88 -10.37
CA ASN A 85 4.54 4.15 -10.24
C ASN A 85 3.06 3.91 -10.45
N TRP A 86 2.30 3.80 -9.36
CA TRP A 86 0.84 3.68 -9.41
C TRP A 86 0.23 5.02 -9.79
N ASN A 87 0.56 6.09 -9.04
CA ASN A 87 -0.05 7.41 -9.14
C ASN A 87 -1.59 7.33 -9.05
N GLU A 88 -2.07 6.52 -8.10
CA GLU A 88 -3.47 6.15 -7.93
C GLU A 88 -4.01 6.68 -6.60
N TRP A 89 -5.20 7.26 -6.61
CA TRP A 89 -5.93 7.60 -5.40
C TRP A 89 -6.80 6.41 -4.97
N LEU A 90 -6.58 5.94 -3.75
CA LEU A 90 -7.40 4.93 -3.09
C LEU A 90 -8.33 5.60 -2.09
N ARG A 91 -9.63 5.41 -2.29
CA ARG A 91 -10.66 5.81 -1.34
C ARG A 91 -10.93 4.66 -0.39
N LEU A 92 -10.61 4.85 0.89
CA LEU A 92 -10.81 3.85 1.91
C LEU A 92 -12.29 3.83 2.34
N PRO A 93 -12.84 2.67 2.72
CA PRO A 93 -14.22 2.54 3.20
C PRO A 93 -14.33 2.92 4.69
N VAL A 94 -13.77 4.09 5.06
CA VAL A 94 -13.84 4.66 6.41
C VAL A 94 -13.83 6.18 6.33
N LYS A 95 -14.66 6.84 7.15
CA LYS A 95 -14.78 8.29 7.20
C LYS A 95 -13.86 8.90 8.25
N TYR A 96 -13.49 10.16 8.07
CA TYR A 96 -12.69 10.89 9.06
C TYR A 96 -13.38 11.00 10.43
N CYS A 97 -14.71 11.16 10.46
CA CYS A 97 -15.49 11.18 11.71
C CYS A 97 -15.42 9.89 12.51
N ASP A 98 -15.18 8.75 11.84
CA ASP A 98 -15.15 7.43 12.46
C ASP A 98 -13.75 7.03 12.93
N LEU A 99 -12.71 7.83 12.62
CA LEU A 99 -11.33 7.50 12.95
C LEU A 99 -10.94 7.94 14.37
N PRO A 100 -10.52 7.01 15.23
CA PRO A 100 -9.87 7.34 16.49
C PRO A 100 -8.53 8.05 16.29
N ARG A 101 -8.06 8.74 17.34
CA ARG A 101 -6.82 9.51 17.30
C ARG A 101 -5.57 8.67 17.05
N ASP A 102 -5.58 7.43 17.52
CA ASP A 102 -4.48 6.46 17.39
C ASP A 102 -4.57 5.62 16.09
N SER A 103 -5.39 6.04 15.12
CA SER A 103 -5.55 5.32 13.87
C SER A 103 -4.24 5.24 13.07
N ILE A 104 -3.89 4.03 12.66
CA ILE A 104 -2.72 3.71 11.86
C ILE A 104 -3.18 3.11 10.54
N LEU A 105 -2.64 3.63 9.45
CA LEU A 105 -2.77 3.04 8.12
C LEU A 105 -1.65 2.02 7.91
N ALA A 106 -2.01 0.75 7.72
CA ALA A 106 -1.10 -0.30 7.29
C ALA A 106 -1.12 -0.41 5.77
N LEU A 107 0.07 -0.41 5.16
CA LEU A 107 0.29 -0.67 3.74
C LEU A 107 1.07 -1.97 3.59
N THR A 108 0.68 -2.80 2.63
CA THR A 108 1.40 -4.03 2.29
C THR A 108 1.52 -4.14 0.79
N ILE A 109 2.73 -4.39 0.33
CA ILE A 109 3.08 -4.58 -1.07
C ILE A 109 3.09 -6.07 -1.32
N TRP A 110 2.34 -6.50 -2.32
CA TRP A 110 2.18 -7.89 -2.71
C TRP A 110 2.77 -8.12 -4.09
N ASP A 111 3.45 -9.24 -4.24
CA ASP A 111 3.89 -9.77 -5.52
C ASP A 111 2.98 -10.93 -5.94
N ILE A 112 2.58 -10.93 -7.20
CA ILE A 112 1.78 -11.99 -7.78
C ILE A 112 2.71 -13.15 -8.14
N TYR A 113 2.45 -14.31 -7.55
CA TYR A 113 3.23 -15.52 -7.68
C TYR A 113 2.40 -16.60 -8.36
N GLY A 114 2.74 -16.94 -9.62
CA GLY A 114 1.97 -17.94 -10.36
C GLY A 114 0.49 -17.57 -10.50
N THR A 115 -0.39 -18.57 -10.55
CA THR A 115 -1.82 -18.39 -10.86
C THR A 115 -2.72 -18.06 -9.67
N ASP A 116 -2.31 -18.37 -8.43
CA ASP A 116 -3.17 -18.20 -7.24
C ASP A 116 -2.39 -17.97 -5.95
N GLN A 117 -1.15 -17.51 -6.05
CA GLN A 117 -0.35 -17.21 -4.86
C GLN A 117 0.08 -15.75 -4.89
N VAL A 118 0.09 -15.14 -3.71
CA VAL A 118 0.57 -13.77 -3.52
C VAL A 118 1.49 -13.77 -2.33
N ILE A 119 2.64 -13.13 -2.48
CA ILE A 119 3.69 -13.09 -1.46
C ILE A 119 3.85 -11.65 -0.99
N PRO A 120 3.82 -11.38 0.33
CA PRO A 120 4.08 -10.04 0.84
C PRO A 120 5.57 -9.73 0.62
N VAL A 121 5.83 -8.68 -0.15
CA VAL A 121 7.20 -8.19 -0.42
C VAL A 121 7.68 -7.32 0.74
N GLY A 122 6.77 -6.55 1.32
CA GLY A 122 7.06 -5.67 2.43
C GLY A 122 5.82 -4.91 2.85
N GLY A 123 5.91 -4.27 4.01
CA GLY A 123 4.83 -3.47 4.53
C GLY A 123 5.34 -2.34 5.39
N THR A 124 4.51 -1.32 5.55
CA THR A 124 4.80 -0.20 6.43
C THR A 124 3.52 0.27 7.10
N THR A 125 3.67 1.03 8.17
CA THR A 125 2.56 1.62 8.91
C THR A 125 2.78 3.12 9.06
N VAL A 126 1.70 3.89 8.93
CA VAL A 126 1.72 5.35 9.01
C VAL A 126 0.61 5.81 9.93
N SER A 127 0.92 6.66 10.92
CA SER A 127 -0.10 7.29 11.75
C SER A 127 -0.93 8.25 10.90
N LEU A 128 -2.26 8.10 10.90
CA LEU A 128 -3.16 8.99 10.14
C LEU A 128 -3.23 10.40 10.71
N PHE A 129 -2.94 10.54 12.01
CA PHE A 129 -2.93 11.81 12.70
C PHE A 129 -1.55 12.16 13.25
N GLY A 130 -1.21 13.45 13.24
CA GLY A 130 0.06 13.96 13.75
C GLY A 130 0.13 13.98 15.28
N LYS A 131 1.07 14.72 15.87
CA LYS A 131 1.07 14.94 17.34
C LYS A 131 0.07 16.00 17.80
N LYS A 132 -0.34 16.92 16.91
CA LYS A 132 -1.05 18.17 17.26
C LYS A 132 -2.51 18.26 16.77
N GLY A 133 -3.05 17.18 16.22
CA GLY A 133 -4.17 17.25 15.29
C GLY A 133 -3.71 16.69 13.97
#